data_AF-A0A6C9EFG7-F1
#
_entry.id   AF-A0A6C9EFG7-F1
#
_cell.length_a   1.000
_cell.length_b   1.000
_cell.length_c   1.000
_cell.angle_alpha   90.00
_cell.angle_beta   90.00
_cell.angle_gamma   90.00
#
_symmetry.space_group_name_H-M   'P 1'
#
loop_
_entity.id
_entity.type
_entity.pdbx_description
1 polymer ?
#
loop_
_entity_poly.entity_id
_entity_poly.type
_entity_poly.pdbx_seq_one_letter_code
_entity_poly.pdbx_strand_id
1 'polypeptide(L)'
;IDGFSSLKSDVSSIESIGRAFPIVFLMVAVLMSLTTMTRMVEEDRGLIGTYLGLGYGGLAVSSRYLLFALLACLVGGGIGLLVGFLGIPAFLLVVIEGLYILPGVRLEYDWLYGSAGIVLFVVGVGVATALACREEIRHTPAALKRPKAPKAGARILLERIRPVWSRLHFLGKVTARNIFRFKSRLIMTVGGVAGCTALIICGFAINDTVDTIGVKQYEQIYQYDLMVVANDDVSTAMRKQVAQDGQTTETLNLRVDSGEMSNAAQESETVQLMTVPNDSLNILNDMVTLEQAGDDGWFGLPNIFGKAGGGTVALDDSGVIVSQSAANSLNIHAGDTVTLGNGGSSRAKVQVTAVTRNLIGSDVYISERLYDQKFAAGGVTSSASG
;
A
#
# COMPACT_ATOMS: atom_id res chain seq x y z
N ILE A 1 27.31 5.99 -1.00
CA ILE A 1 26.91 6.22 0.42
C ILE A 1 25.37 6.30 0.53
N ASP A 2 24.66 5.92 -0.53
CA ASP A 2 23.21 5.94 -0.71
C ASP A 2 22.44 4.84 0.03
N GLY A 3 23.16 3.86 0.60
CA GLY A 3 22.54 2.72 1.25
C GLY A 3 21.67 3.08 2.46
N PHE A 4 22.02 4.12 3.24
CA PHE A 4 21.28 4.42 4.48
C PHE A 4 19.97 5.18 4.25
N SER A 5 19.95 6.13 3.30
CA SER A 5 18.73 6.87 2.94
C SER A 5 17.75 5.98 2.18
N SER A 6 18.23 5.16 1.25
CA SER A 6 17.40 4.19 0.52
C SER A 6 16.85 3.13 1.47
N LEU A 7 17.68 2.58 2.36
CA LEU A 7 17.20 1.67 3.41
C LEU A 7 16.15 2.33 4.32
N LYS A 8 16.32 3.60 4.69
CA LYS A 8 15.34 4.33 5.50
C LYS A 8 14.00 4.49 4.78
N SER A 9 14.02 4.81 3.49
CA SER A 9 12.80 4.91 2.66
C SER A 9 12.10 3.56 2.52
N ASP A 10 12.85 2.50 2.21
CA ASP A 10 12.36 1.12 2.11
C ASP A 10 11.75 0.64 3.45
N VAL A 11 12.45 0.90 4.56
CA VAL A 11 11.97 0.58 5.91
C VAL A 11 10.72 1.37 6.26
N SER A 12 10.61 2.65 5.87
CA SER A 12 9.41 3.47 6.11
C SER A 12 8.18 2.98 5.32
N SER A 13 8.41 2.47 4.11
CA SER A 13 7.37 1.87 3.27
C SER A 13 6.89 0.54 3.90
N ILE A 14 7.83 -0.29 4.35
CA ILE A 14 7.53 -1.52 5.09
C ILE A 14 6.78 -1.20 6.40
N GLU A 15 7.17 -0.14 7.12
CA GLU A 15 6.50 0.28 8.35
C GLU A 15 5.06 0.73 8.08
N SER A 16 4.83 1.49 7.01
CA SER A 16 3.51 1.95 6.62
C SER A 16 2.57 0.78 6.30
N ILE A 17 3.07 -0.21 5.55
CA ILE A 17 2.39 -1.49 5.32
C ILE A 17 2.13 -2.21 6.65
N GLY A 18 3.15 -2.27 7.52
CA GLY A 18 3.07 -2.87 8.86
C GLY A 18 2.04 -2.22 9.79
N ARG A 19 1.68 -0.95 9.58
CA ARG A 19 0.62 -0.25 10.34
C ARG A 19 -0.77 -0.45 9.72
N ALA A 20 -0.88 -0.44 8.39
CA ALA A 20 -2.17 -0.51 7.71
C ALA A 20 -2.79 -1.91 7.77
N PHE A 21 -1.98 -2.96 7.56
CA PHE A 21 -2.47 -4.35 7.48
C PHE A 21 -3.16 -4.83 8.75
N PRO A 22 -2.59 -4.65 9.97
CA PRO A 22 -3.24 -5.07 11.21
C PRO A 22 -4.64 -4.46 11.42
N ILE A 23 -4.86 -3.21 10.99
CA ILE A 23 -6.17 -2.54 11.11
C ILE A 23 -7.20 -3.24 10.23
N VAL A 24 -6.87 -3.52 8.97
CA VAL A 24 -7.76 -4.21 8.03
C VAL A 24 -8.05 -5.63 8.51
N PHE A 25 -7.01 -6.37 8.93
CA PHE A 25 -7.16 -7.73 9.45
C PHE A 25 -8.02 -7.77 10.72
N LEU A 26 -7.84 -6.82 11.64
CA LEU A 26 -8.67 -6.71 12.84
C LEU A 26 -10.14 -6.45 12.46
N MET A 27 -10.40 -5.53 11.53
CA MET A 27 -11.77 -5.22 11.09
C MET A 27 -12.46 -6.45 10.50
N VAL A 28 -11.79 -7.18 9.60
CA VAL A 28 -12.32 -8.39 8.99
C VAL A 28 -12.51 -9.50 10.04
N ALA A 29 -11.55 -9.69 10.95
CA ALA A 29 -11.64 -10.70 12.00
C ALA A 29 -12.81 -10.43 12.97
N VAL A 30 -13.01 -9.18 13.38
CA VAL A 30 -14.13 -8.77 14.24
C VAL A 30 -15.47 -8.98 13.52
N LEU A 31 -15.57 -8.60 12.25
CA LEU A 31 -16.79 -8.80 11.45
C LEU A 31 -17.13 -10.28 11.27
N MET A 32 -16.12 -11.12 10.99
CA MET A 32 -16.30 -12.57 10.85
C MET A 32 -16.64 -13.22 12.18
N SER A 33 -15.99 -12.82 13.27
CA SER A 33 -16.30 -13.32 14.61
C SER A 33 -17.73 -12.95 15.02
N LEU A 34 -18.14 -11.69 14.82
CA LEU A 34 -19.51 -11.24 15.06
C LEU A 34 -20.51 -12.11 14.29
N THR A 35 -20.20 -12.40 13.02
CA THR A 35 -21.06 -13.22 12.14
C THR A 35 -21.22 -14.63 12.66
N THR A 36 -20.11 -15.28 12.95
CA THR A 36 -20.05 -16.67 13.42
C THR A 36 -20.71 -16.81 14.78
N MET A 37 -20.43 -15.89 15.71
CA MET A 37 -21.00 -15.89 17.06
C MET A 37 -22.50 -15.63 17.03
N THR A 38 -22.96 -14.67 16.22
CA THR A 38 -24.41 -14.43 16.06
C THR A 38 -25.11 -15.67 15.54
N ARG A 39 -24.54 -16.35 14.55
CA ARG A 39 -25.09 -17.60 14.01
C ARG A 39 -25.11 -18.71 15.06
N MET A 40 -24.02 -18.89 15.80
CA MET A 40 -23.91 -19.90 16.86
C MET A 40 -24.95 -19.67 17.97
N VAL A 41 -25.12 -18.43 18.41
CA VAL A 41 -26.11 -18.06 19.43
C VAL A 41 -27.55 -18.22 18.90
N GLU A 42 -27.80 -17.92 17.62
CA GLU A 42 -29.09 -18.15 16.96
C GLU A 42 -29.44 -19.64 16.87
N GLU A 43 -28.46 -20.50 16.56
CA GLU A 43 -28.61 -21.96 16.51
C GLU A 43 -28.86 -22.55 17.92
N ASP A 44 -28.18 -22.01 18.95
CA ASP A 44 -28.33 -22.42 20.35
C ASP A 44 -29.49 -21.74 21.10
N ARG A 45 -30.33 -20.95 20.41
CA ARG A 45 -31.41 -20.15 21.02
C ARG A 45 -32.33 -20.96 21.95
N GLY A 46 -32.65 -22.21 21.57
CA GLY A 46 -33.48 -23.12 22.38
C GLY A 46 -32.81 -23.56 23.68
N LEU A 47 -31.50 -23.80 23.67
CA LEU A 47 -30.70 -24.12 24.85
C LEU A 47 -30.62 -22.91 25.78
N ILE A 48 -30.35 -21.72 25.23
CA ILE A 48 -30.30 -20.45 25.97
C ILE A 48 -31.64 -20.18 26.67
N GLY A 49 -32.77 -20.36 25.97
CA GLY A 49 -34.11 -20.23 26.56
C GLY A 49 -34.42 -21.26 27.65
N THR A 50 -33.76 -22.42 27.64
CA THR A 50 -33.89 -23.45 28.68
C THR A 50 -33.09 -23.06 29.93
N TYR A 51 -31.85 -22.61 29.78
CA TYR A 51 -31.05 -22.13 30.91
C TYR A 51 -31.66 -20.90 31.58
N LEU A 52 -32.12 -19.91 30.82
CA LEU A 52 -32.84 -18.75 31.37
C LEU A 52 -34.13 -19.16 32.08
N GLY A 53 -34.84 -20.18 31.56
CA GLY A 53 -36.04 -20.72 32.18
C GLY A 53 -35.79 -21.48 33.49
N LEU A 54 -34.58 -22.04 33.66
CA LEU A 54 -34.12 -22.67 34.90
C LEU A 54 -33.57 -21.67 35.93
N GLY A 55 -33.59 -20.37 35.62
CA GLY A 55 -33.15 -19.30 36.52
C GLY A 55 -31.67 -18.91 36.38
N TYR A 56 -30.94 -19.42 35.38
CA TYR A 56 -29.58 -18.94 35.12
C TYR A 56 -29.60 -17.48 34.63
N GLY A 57 -28.73 -16.65 35.18
CA GLY A 57 -28.58 -15.26 34.74
C GLY A 57 -28.01 -15.15 33.33
N GLY A 58 -28.41 -14.11 32.58
CA GLY A 58 -27.90 -13.86 31.22
C GLY A 58 -26.37 -13.74 31.12
N LEU A 59 -25.71 -13.26 32.19
CA LEU A 59 -24.25 -13.23 32.31
C LEU A 59 -23.64 -14.63 32.35
N ALA A 60 -24.23 -15.56 33.10
CA ALA A 60 -23.76 -16.95 33.16
C ALA A 60 -23.85 -17.62 31.79
N VAL A 61 -24.95 -17.39 31.05
CA VAL A 61 -25.11 -17.94 29.70
C VAL A 61 -24.13 -17.29 28.70
N SER A 62 -23.94 -15.96 28.77
CA SER A 62 -23.00 -15.25 27.89
C SER A 62 -21.54 -15.67 28.12
N SER A 63 -21.17 -16.02 29.35
CA SER A 63 -19.80 -16.37 29.72
C SER A 63 -19.24 -17.55 28.91
N ARG A 64 -20.09 -18.55 28.59
CA ARG A 64 -19.70 -19.70 27.76
C ARG A 64 -19.23 -19.27 26.37
N TYR A 65 -19.97 -18.38 25.72
CA TYR A 65 -19.63 -17.88 24.39
C TYR A 65 -18.42 -16.96 24.42
N LEU A 66 -18.32 -16.11 25.44
CA LEU A 66 -17.15 -15.25 25.65
C LEU A 66 -15.87 -16.06 25.91
N LEU A 67 -15.94 -17.10 26.73
CA LEU A 67 -14.80 -18.00 26.97
C LEU A 67 -14.38 -18.73 25.70
N PHE A 68 -15.34 -19.19 24.90
CA PHE A 68 -15.04 -19.82 23.62
C PHE A 68 -14.32 -18.85 22.67
N ALA A 69 -14.82 -17.61 22.55
CA ALA A 69 -14.20 -16.58 21.74
C ALA A 69 -12.78 -16.22 22.23
N LEU A 70 -12.61 -16.09 23.55
CA LEU A 70 -11.34 -15.75 24.17
C LEU A 70 -10.29 -16.85 23.95
N LEU A 71 -10.66 -18.12 24.15
CA LEU A 71 -9.76 -19.25 23.91
C LEU A 71 -9.34 -19.33 22.44
N ALA A 72 -10.28 -19.12 21.52
CA ALA A 72 -9.97 -19.09 20.09
C ALA A 72 -8.98 -17.96 19.75
N CYS A 73 -9.16 -16.76 20.33
CA CYS A 73 -8.23 -15.64 20.15
C CYS A 73 -6.85 -15.90 20.75
N LEU A 74 -6.76 -16.51 21.94
CA LEU A 74 -5.48 -16.80 22.58
C LEU A 74 -4.69 -17.86 21.82
N VAL A 75 -5.34 -18.96 21.41
CA VAL A 75 -4.68 -20.03 20.65
C VAL A 75 -4.28 -19.53 19.26
N GLY A 76 -5.21 -18.88 18.55
CA GLY A 76 -4.94 -18.32 17.22
C GLY A 76 -3.89 -17.21 17.26
N GLY A 77 -3.96 -16.32 18.25
CA GLY A 77 -2.98 -15.25 18.45
C GLY A 77 -1.60 -15.78 18.82
N GLY A 78 -1.53 -16.81 19.67
CA GLY A 78 -0.26 -17.46 20.02
C GLY A 78 0.41 -18.13 18.83
N ILE A 79 -0.34 -18.91 18.04
CA ILE A 79 0.16 -19.54 16.82
C ILE A 79 0.56 -18.46 15.80
N GLY A 80 -0.28 -17.44 15.62
CA GLY A 80 -0.05 -16.34 14.69
C GLY A 80 1.20 -15.52 15.04
N LEU A 81 1.43 -15.23 16.32
CA LEU A 81 2.66 -14.55 16.77
C LEU A 81 3.89 -15.41 16.52
N LEU A 82 3.81 -16.71 16.80
CA LEU A 82 4.95 -17.62 16.59
C LEU A 82 5.31 -17.71 15.11
N VAL A 83 4.32 -17.90 14.24
CA VAL A 83 4.51 -17.94 12.78
C VAL A 83 4.93 -16.57 12.25
N GLY A 84 4.37 -15.47 12.75
CA GLY A 84 4.72 -14.12 12.31
C GLY A 84 6.14 -13.72 12.70
N PHE A 85 6.53 -14.00 13.95
CA PHE A 85 7.86 -13.65 14.47
C PHE A 85 8.99 -14.48 13.84
N LEU A 86 8.75 -15.75 13.50
CA LEU A 86 9.75 -16.58 12.84
C LEU A 86 9.69 -16.46 11.31
N GLY A 87 8.48 -16.42 10.75
CA GLY A 87 8.24 -16.51 9.31
C GLY A 87 8.52 -15.22 8.55
N ILE A 88 8.06 -14.06 9.05
CA ILE A 88 8.26 -12.78 8.34
C ILE A 88 9.75 -12.43 8.26
N PRO A 89 10.53 -12.49 9.36
CA PRO A 89 11.96 -12.18 9.29
C PRO A 89 12.74 -13.21 8.46
N ALA A 90 12.43 -14.50 8.56
CA ALA A 90 13.08 -15.52 7.74
C ALA A 90 12.85 -15.27 6.23
N PHE A 91 11.63 -14.89 5.85
CA PHE A 91 11.32 -14.52 4.47
C PHE A 91 12.06 -13.25 4.03
N LEU A 92 12.05 -12.19 4.86
CA LEU A 92 12.75 -10.95 4.56
C LEU A 92 14.26 -11.14 4.42
N LEU A 93 14.88 -11.99 5.27
CA LEU A 93 16.30 -12.28 5.19
C LEU A 93 16.67 -12.93 3.86
N VAL A 94 15.87 -13.88 3.35
CA VAL A 94 16.12 -14.50 2.03
C VAL A 94 16.10 -13.47 0.90
N VAL A 95 15.18 -12.50 0.96
CA VAL A 95 15.08 -11.44 -0.05
C VAL A 95 16.23 -10.44 0.07
N ILE A 96 16.56 -10.02 1.30
CA ILE A 96 17.56 -8.99 1.56
C ILE A 96 18.98 -9.53 1.35
N GLU A 97 19.28 -10.78 1.70
CA GLU A 97 20.58 -11.42 1.42
C GLU A 97 20.89 -11.48 -0.08
N GLY A 98 19.86 -11.56 -0.93
CA GLY A 98 20.01 -11.48 -2.38
C GLY A 98 20.42 -10.09 -2.89
N LEU A 99 20.20 -9.04 -2.09
CA LEU A 99 20.41 -7.63 -2.47
C LEU A 99 21.58 -6.98 -1.71
N TYR A 100 21.85 -7.42 -0.47
CA TYR A 100 22.79 -6.76 0.44
C TYR A 100 23.55 -7.77 1.30
N ILE A 101 24.82 -7.47 1.60
CA ILE A 101 25.65 -8.24 2.52
C ILE A 101 25.37 -7.74 3.95
N LEU A 102 24.48 -8.41 4.70
CA LEU A 102 24.16 -8.04 6.08
C LEU A 102 24.99 -8.86 7.09
N PRO A 103 25.81 -8.21 7.95
CA PRO A 103 26.47 -8.90 9.05
C PRO A 103 25.48 -9.15 10.21
N GLY A 104 25.07 -10.41 10.40
CA GLY A 104 24.51 -10.95 11.64
C GLY A 104 23.22 -10.29 12.16
N VAL A 105 22.07 -10.63 11.56
CA VAL A 105 20.75 -10.18 12.05
C VAL A 105 20.35 -10.94 13.30
N ARG A 106 19.98 -10.21 14.36
CA ARG A 106 19.41 -10.78 15.59
C ARG A 106 17.92 -10.46 15.65
N LEU A 107 17.11 -11.48 15.93
CA LEU A 107 15.67 -11.32 16.13
C LEU A 107 15.42 -10.96 17.59
N GLU A 108 15.02 -9.72 17.83
CA GLU A 108 14.56 -9.27 19.14
C GLU A 108 13.03 -9.25 19.15
N TYR A 109 12.43 -9.92 20.15
CA TYR A 109 10.99 -9.93 20.32
C TYR A 109 10.58 -8.79 21.23
N ASP A 110 9.84 -7.83 20.67
CA ASP A 110 9.23 -6.77 21.47
C ASP A 110 7.94 -7.30 22.15
N TRP A 111 8.03 -7.50 23.46
CA TRP A 111 6.92 -8.01 24.26
C TRP A 111 5.73 -7.05 24.31
N LEU A 112 5.95 -5.75 24.18
CA LEU A 112 4.90 -4.74 24.21
C LEU A 112 4.02 -4.86 22.96
N TYR A 113 4.62 -4.84 21.76
CA TYR A 113 3.86 -4.94 20.51
C TYR A 113 3.21 -6.31 20.35
N GLY A 114 3.91 -7.40 20.67
CA GLY A 114 3.37 -8.74 20.57
C GLY A 114 2.18 -8.99 21.50
N SER A 115 2.27 -8.57 22.76
CA SER A 115 1.16 -8.72 23.72
C SER A 115 0.01 -7.74 23.45
N ALA A 116 0.31 -6.49 23.07
CA ALA A 116 -0.70 -5.49 22.71
C ALA A 116 -1.54 -5.95 21.51
N GLY A 117 -0.91 -6.61 20.52
CA GLY A 117 -1.61 -7.20 19.38
C GLY A 117 -2.65 -8.24 19.80
N ILE A 118 -2.28 -9.21 20.64
CA ILE A 118 -3.25 -10.21 21.14
C ILE A 118 -4.37 -9.53 21.91
N VAL A 119 -4.04 -8.61 22.82
CA VAL A 119 -5.04 -7.92 23.64
C VAL A 119 -6.03 -7.15 22.75
N LEU A 120 -5.56 -6.48 21.71
CA LEU A 120 -6.41 -5.76 20.76
C LEU A 120 -7.42 -6.69 20.08
N PHE A 121 -6.97 -7.87 19.63
CA PHE A 121 -7.85 -8.88 19.02
C PHE A 121 -8.84 -9.48 20.03
N VAL A 122 -8.38 -9.80 21.24
CA VAL A 122 -9.23 -10.34 22.32
C VAL A 122 -10.33 -9.33 22.69
N VAL A 123 -9.99 -8.05 22.81
CA VAL A 123 -10.98 -6.99 23.10
C VAL A 123 -11.95 -6.83 21.94
N GLY A 124 -11.46 -6.72 20.69
CA GLY A 124 -12.32 -6.55 19.51
C GLY A 124 -13.30 -7.70 19.33
N VAL A 125 -12.81 -8.94 19.40
CA VAL A 125 -13.63 -10.14 19.27
C VAL A 125 -14.53 -10.32 20.49
N GLY A 126 -14.03 -10.09 21.71
CA GLY A 126 -14.83 -10.18 22.93
C GLY A 126 -16.01 -9.22 22.93
N VAL A 127 -15.82 -7.98 22.48
CA VAL A 127 -16.90 -6.99 22.31
C VAL A 127 -17.91 -7.48 21.27
N ALA A 128 -17.46 -7.98 20.12
CA ALA A 128 -18.36 -8.53 19.10
C ALA A 128 -19.20 -9.69 19.63
N THR A 129 -18.59 -10.65 20.33
CA THR A 129 -19.29 -11.79 20.96
C THR A 129 -20.28 -11.32 22.03
N ALA A 130 -19.89 -10.32 22.85
CA ALA A 130 -20.78 -9.75 23.86
C ALA A 130 -22.01 -9.08 23.24
N LEU A 131 -21.83 -8.34 22.14
CA LEU A 131 -22.92 -7.71 21.40
C LEU A 131 -23.88 -8.76 20.82
N ALA A 132 -23.35 -9.83 20.21
CA ALA A 132 -24.16 -10.93 19.68
C ALA A 132 -24.98 -11.62 20.79
N CYS A 133 -24.38 -11.91 21.94
CA CYS A 133 -25.07 -12.53 23.07
C CYS A 133 -26.16 -11.60 23.64
N ARG A 134 -25.84 -10.30 23.78
CA ARG A 134 -26.77 -9.30 24.33
C ARG A 134 -28.02 -9.12 23.47
N GLU A 135 -27.91 -9.23 22.15
CA GLU A 135 -29.06 -9.12 21.25
C GLU A 135 -30.07 -10.24 21.49
N GLU A 136 -29.63 -11.49 21.68
CA GLU A 136 -30.53 -12.64 21.88
C GLU A 136 -31.02 -12.78 23.33
N ILE A 137 -30.18 -12.53 24.34
CA ILE A 137 -30.54 -12.69 25.77
C ILE A 137 -31.58 -11.66 26.23
N ARG A 138 -31.73 -10.53 25.52
CA ARG A 138 -32.78 -9.53 25.78
C ARG A 138 -34.19 -10.06 25.51
N HIS A 139 -34.34 -11.16 24.80
CA HIS A 139 -35.65 -11.76 24.54
C HIS A 139 -36.15 -12.61 25.71
N THR A 140 -37.47 -12.66 25.89
CA THR A 140 -38.07 -13.46 26.97
C THR A 140 -37.84 -14.97 26.73
N PRO A 141 -37.67 -15.79 27.77
CA PRO A 141 -37.40 -17.23 27.63
C PRO A 141 -38.46 -17.98 26.80
N ALA A 142 -39.73 -17.58 26.94
CA ALA A 142 -40.83 -18.12 26.14
C ALA A 142 -40.73 -17.77 24.64
N ALA A 143 -40.17 -16.61 24.29
CA ALA A 143 -39.91 -16.20 22.91
C ALA A 143 -38.63 -16.81 22.33
N LEU A 144 -37.70 -17.26 23.18
CA LEU A 144 -36.49 -17.98 22.75
C LEU A 144 -36.80 -19.43 22.36
N LYS A 145 -37.77 -20.07 23.03
CA LYS A 145 -38.23 -21.44 22.73
C LYS A 145 -39.18 -21.55 21.53
N ARG A 146 -39.69 -20.44 21.01
CA ARG A 146 -40.52 -20.40 19.80
C ARG A 146 -39.65 -20.20 18.57
N PRO A 147 -40.01 -20.80 17.41
CA PRO A 147 -39.34 -20.49 16.15
C PRO A 147 -39.40 -18.99 15.88
N LYS A 148 -38.25 -18.41 15.49
CA LYS A 148 -38.07 -16.96 15.33
C LYS A 148 -39.12 -16.43 14.33
N ALA A 149 -40.02 -15.58 14.81
CA ALA A 149 -41.05 -14.98 13.97
C ALA A 149 -40.36 -14.19 12.84
N PRO A 150 -40.75 -14.38 11.58
CA PRO A 150 -40.03 -13.76 10.48
C PRO A 150 -40.31 -12.24 10.51
N LYS A 151 -39.26 -11.39 10.54
CA LYS A 151 -39.35 -9.91 10.71
C LYS A 151 -40.37 -9.26 9.76
N ALA A 152 -41.16 -8.25 10.14
CA ALA A 152 -42.15 -7.69 9.21
C ALA A 152 -41.52 -7.26 7.85
N GLY A 153 -42.15 -7.64 6.73
CA GLY A 153 -41.64 -7.33 5.40
C GLY A 153 -41.85 -5.85 5.05
N ALA A 154 -40.77 -5.12 4.80
CA ALA A 154 -40.83 -3.74 4.32
C ALA A 154 -40.88 -3.69 2.78
N ARG A 155 -41.47 -2.62 2.23
CA ARG A 155 -41.45 -2.29 0.80
C ARG A 155 -40.01 -2.09 0.34
N ILE A 156 -39.63 -2.63 -0.83
CA ILE A 156 -38.25 -2.52 -1.34
C ILE A 156 -38.12 -1.32 -2.27
N LEU A 157 -36.98 -0.62 -2.25
CA LEU A 157 -36.63 0.39 -3.27
C LEU A 157 -36.62 -0.18 -4.71
N LEU A 158 -36.32 -1.48 -4.88
CA LEU A 158 -36.40 -2.17 -6.17
C LEU A 158 -37.82 -2.23 -6.75
N GLU A 159 -38.87 -2.13 -5.92
CA GLU A 159 -40.27 -2.04 -6.41
C GLU A 159 -40.52 -0.70 -7.14
N ARG A 160 -39.68 0.32 -6.89
CA ARG A 160 -39.76 1.63 -7.55
C ARG A 160 -39.09 1.64 -8.92
N ILE A 161 -38.14 0.74 -9.17
CA ILE A 161 -37.43 0.58 -10.46
C ILE A 161 -38.21 -0.42 -11.33
N ARG A 162 -39.29 0.07 -11.96
CA ARG A 162 -40.23 -0.73 -12.78
C ARG A 162 -39.59 -1.65 -13.84
N PRO A 163 -38.56 -1.25 -14.63
CA PRO A 163 -38.05 -2.10 -15.70
C PRO A 163 -37.27 -3.32 -15.21
N VAL A 164 -36.62 -3.22 -14.04
CA VAL A 164 -35.91 -4.36 -13.42
C VAL A 164 -36.90 -5.26 -12.68
N TRP A 165 -37.90 -4.67 -12.01
CA TRP A 165 -38.90 -5.41 -11.25
C TRP A 165 -39.89 -6.20 -12.13
N SER A 166 -40.23 -5.69 -13.31
CA SER A 166 -41.14 -6.38 -14.25
C SER A 166 -40.50 -7.62 -14.88
N ARG A 167 -39.17 -7.65 -15.05
CA ARG A 167 -38.42 -8.77 -15.63
C ARG A 167 -38.10 -9.91 -14.64
N LEU A 168 -38.29 -9.70 -13.35
CA LEU A 168 -38.05 -10.72 -12.31
C LEU A 168 -39.22 -11.72 -12.23
N HIS A 169 -38.89 -13.02 -12.31
CA HIS A 169 -39.83 -14.11 -12.03
C HIS A 169 -40.33 -14.06 -10.57
N PHE A 170 -41.45 -14.72 -10.26
CA PHE A 170 -42.07 -14.71 -8.92
C PHE A 170 -41.07 -15.04 -7.79
N LEU A 171 -40.25 -16.08 -7.99
CA LEU A 171 -39.19 -16.47 -7.07
C LEU A 171 -38.15 -15.35 -6.87
N GLY A 172 -37.76 -14.64 -7.93
CA GLY A 172 -36.83 -13.50 -7.84
C GLY A 172 -37.40 -12.35 -7.02
N LYS A 173 -38.71 -12.06 -7.15
CA LYS A 173 -39.39 -11.03 -6.35
C LYS A 173 -39.46 -11.42 -4.87
N VAL A 174 -39.73 -12.70 -4.56
CA VAL A 174 -39.76 -13.22 -3.18
C VAL A 174 -38.37 -13.21 -2.56
N THR A 175 -37.34 -13.66 -3.30
CA THR A 175 -35.95 -13.65 -2.85
C THR A 175 -35.44 -12.23 -2.62
N ALA A 176 -35.73 -11.29 -3.53
CA ALA A 176 -35.38 -9.88 -3.33
C ALA A 176 -36.02 -9.32 -2.05
N ARG A 177 -37.33 -9.56 -1.82
CA ARG A 177 -37.99 -9.16 -0.56
C ARG A 177 -37.31 -9.78 0.65
N ASN A 178 -36.91 -11.04 0.56
CA ASN A 178 -36.26 -11.73 1.67
C ASN A 178 -34.88 -11.14 2.00
N ILE A 179 -34.09 -10.81 0.97
CA ILE A 179 -32.78 -10.18 1.14
C ILE A 179 -32.90 -8.81 1.82
N PHE A 180 -33.82 -7.96 1.34
CA PHE A 180 -34.03 -6.62 1.93
C PHE A 180 -34.70 -6.67 3.31
N ARG A 181 -35.52 -7.70 3.59
CA ARG A 181 -36.08 -7.98 4.91
C ARG A 181 -34.98 -8.26 5.94
N PHE A 182 -33.89 -8.91 5.54
CA PHE A 182 -32.76 -9.26 6.40
C PHE A 182 -31.49 -8.43 6.08
N LYS A 183 -31.65 -7.12 5.88
CA LYS A 183 -30.55 -6.19 5.53
C LYS A 183 -29.30 -6.32 6.41
N SER A 184 -29.46 -6.53 7.72
CA SER A 184 -28.33 -6.69 8.64
C SER A 184 -27.54 -7.96 8.36
N ARG A 185 -28.23 -9.07 8.07
CA ARG A 185 -27.61 -10.34 7.71
C ARG A 185 -26.92 -10.24 6.35
N LEU A 186 -27.54 -9.55 5.39
CA LEU A 186 -26.94 -9.29 4.08
C LEU A 186 -25.63 -8.52 4.20
N ILE A 187 -25.63 -7.36 4.86
CA ILE A 187 -24.43 -6.52 5.01
C ILE A 187 -23.33 -7.28 5.72
N MET A 188 -23.66 -8.02 6.77
CA MET A 188 -22.72 -8.82 7.53
C MET A 188 -22.07 -9.92 6.68
N THR A 189 -22.87 -10.71 5.95
CA THR A 189 -22.36 -11.79 5.10
C THR A 189 -21.57 -11.28 3.89
N VAL A 190 -22.11 -10.29 3.18
CA VAL A 190 -21.43 -9.71 2.01
C VAL A 190 -20.16 -8.99 2.43
N GLY A 191 -20.21 -8.20 3.50
CA GLY A 191 -19.05 -7.48 4.03
C GLY A 191 -17.94 -8.43 4.49
N GLY A 192 -18.29 -9.53 5.16
CA GLY A 192 -17.32 -10.56 5.55
C GLY A 192 -16.67 -11.21 4.34
N VAL A 193 -17.48 -11.75 3.41
CA VAL A 193 -16.95 -12.43 2.21
C VAL A 193 -16.12 -11.47 1.36
N ALA A 194 -16.62 -10.25 1.11
CA ALA A 194 -15.89 -9.24 0.36
C ALA A 194 -14.58 -8.84 1.04
N GLY A 195 -14.57 -8.69 2.37
CA GLY A 195 -13.35 -8.39 3.13
C GLY A 195 -12.29 -9.49 2.99
N CYS A 196 -12.68 -10.76 3.13
CA CYS A 196 -11.74 -11.87 2.93
C CYS A 196 -11.26 -11.97 1.48
N THR A 197 -12.14 -11.80 0.50
CA THR A 197 -11.76 -11.82 -0.92
C THR A 197 -10.83 -10.65 -1.26
N ALA A 198 -11.07 -9.45 -0.71
CA ALA A 198 -10.21 -8.29 -0.89
C ALA A 198 -8.80 -8.52 -0.33
N LEU A 199 -8.68 -9.16 0.84
CA LEU A 199 -7.38 -9.54 1.41
C LEU A 199 -6.63 -10.54 0.52
N ILE A 200 -7.31 -11.53 -0.03
CA ILE A 200 -6.70 -12.49 -0.98
C ILE A 200 -6.24 -11.79 -2.25
N ILE A 201 -7.08 -10.93 -2.84
CA ILE A 201 -6.73 -10.15 -4.03
C ILE A 201 -5.53 -9.25 -3.74
N CYS A 202 -5.47 -8.62 -2.56
CA CYS A 202 -4.32 -7.80 -2.16
C CYS A 202 -3.03 -8.64 -2.12
N GLY A 203 -3.08 -9.86 -1.58
CA GLY A 203 -1.94 -10.77 -1.61
C GLY A 203 -1.46 -11.11 -3.03
N PHE A 204 -2.40 -11.44 -3.93
CA PHE A 204 -2.07 -11.67 -5.34
C PHE A 204 -1.56 -10.41 -6.05
N ALA A 205 -2.11 -9.24 -5.74
CA ALA A 205 -1.67 -7.98 -6.32
C ALA A 205 -0.23 -7.63 -5.91
N ILE A 206 0.16 -7.91 -4.65
CA ILE A 206 1.54 -7.74 -4.20
C ILE A 206 2.46 -8.70 -4.95
N ASN A 207 2.08 -9.97 -5.09
CA ASN A 207 2.88 -10.96 -5.83
C ASN A 207 3.04 -10.56 -7.32
N ASP A 208 1.97 -10.17 -7.99
CA ASP A 208 2.01 -9.68 -9.38
C ASP A 208 2.84 -8.38 -9.51
N THR A 209 2.79 -7.51 -8.50
CA THR A 209 3.63 -6.30 -8.48
C THR A 209 5.11 -6.66 -8.38
N VAL A 210 5.48 -7.61 -7.51
CA VAL A 210 6.87 -8.08 -7.36
C VAL A 210 7.36 -8.75 -8.64
N ASP A 211 6.52 -9.55 -9.30
CA ASP A 211 6.91 -10.24 -10.54
C ASP A 211 7.03 -9.27 -11.72
N THR A 212 6.22 -8.20 -11.76
CA THR A 212 6.20 -7.25 -12.88
C THR A 212 7.09 -6.03 -12.70
N ILE A 213 7.51 -5.68 -11.48
CA ILE A 213 8.29 -4.44 -11.24
C ILE A 213 9.63 -4.45 -11.99
N GLY A 214 10.34 -5.59 -11.99
CA GLY A 214 11.62 -5.71 -12.67
C GLY A 214 11.47 -5.56 -14.19
N VAL A 215 10.52 -6.28 -14.79
CA VAL A 215 10.23 -6.21 -16.22
C VAL A 215 9.80 -4.79 -16.63
N LYS A 216 8.88 -4.16 -15.89
CA LYS A 216 8.44 -2.80 -16.20
C LYS A 216 9.56 -1.78 -16.04
N GLN A 217 10.40 -1.90 -15.00
CA GLN A 217 11.50 -0.97 -14.80
C GLN A 217 12.58 -1.10 -15.87
N TYR A 218 13.05 -2.33 -16.13
CA TYR A 218 14.26 -2.55 -16.94
C TYR A 218 13.99 -2.87 -18.42
N GLU A 219 12.74 -3.15 -18.82
CA GLU A 219 12.39 -3.33 -20.24
C GLU A 219 11.48 -2.23 -20.80
N GLN A 220 10.68 -1.57 -19.96
CA GLN A 220 9.72 -0.56 -20.44
C GLN A 220 10.16 0.87 -20.12
N ILE A 221 10.63 1.11 -18.88
CA ILE A 221 11.07 2.45 -18.45
C ILE A 221 12.50 2.71 -18.91
N TYR A 222 13.45 1.85 -18.57
CA TYR A 222 14.82 1.91 -19.08
C TYR A 222 14.90 1.14 -20.40
N GLN A 223 15.12 1.85 -21.49
CA GLN A 223 15.28 1.29 -22.84
C GLN A 223 16.75 1.24 -23.28
N TYR A 224 17.68 1.23 -22.32
CA TYR A 224 19.11 1.10 -22.57
C TYR A 224 19.62 -0.28 -22.10
N ASP A 225 20.58 -0.85 -22.84
CA ASP A 225 21.15 -2.16 -22.51
C ASP A 225 22.23 -2.11 -21.42
N LEU A 226 22.93 -0.98 -21.29
CA LEU A 226 24.08 -0.83 -20.41
C LEU A 226 24.18 0.59 -19.83
N MET A 227 24.35 0.71 -18.52
CA MET A 227 24.77 1.95 -17.86
C MET A 227 26.16 1.77 -17.27
N VAL A 228 27.07 2.68 -17.61
CA VAL A 228 28.45 2.67 -17.11
C VAL A 228 28.66 3.90 -16.24
N VAL A 229 29.00 3.69 -14.97
CA VAL A 229 29.25 4.76 -14.01
C VAL A 229 30.75 4.82 -13.70
N ALA A 230 31.34 6.00 -13.87
CA ALA A 230 32.75 6.26 -13.60
C ALA A 230 32.89 7.54 -12.78
N ASN A 231 33.94 7.60 -11.97
CA ASN A 231 34.37 8.84 -11.33
C ASN A 231 34.86 9.85 -12.38
N ASP A 232 34.80 11.14 -12.04
CA ASP A 232 35.11 12.26 -12.95
C ASP A 232 36.50 12.14 -13.60
N ASP A 233 37.49 11.63 -12.86
CA ASP A 233 38.89 11.47 -13.29
C ASP A 233 39.10 10.42 -14.39
N VAL A 234 38.23 9.41 -14.48
CA VAL A 234 38.32 8.32 -15.46
C VAL A 234 37.21 8.40 -16.52
N SER A 235 36.20 9.23 -16.30
CA SER A 235 35.00 9.35 -17.13
C SER A 235 35.30 9.54 -18.63
N THR A 236 36.20 10.45 -19.01
CA THR A 236 36.57 10.71 -20.41
C THR A 236 37.26 9.51 -21.07
N ALA A 237 38.16 8.84 -20.34
CA ALA A 237 38.83 7.65 -20.85
C ALA A 237 37.85 6.50 -21.05
N MET A 238 36.89 6.35 -20.13
CA MET A 238 35.87 5.31 -20.18
C MET A 238 34.87 5.56 -21.32
N ARG A 239 34.41 6.81 -21.54
CA ARG A 239 33.58 7.18 -22.70
C ARG A 239 34.24 6.81 -24.01
N LYS A 240 35.54 7.10 -24.14
CA LYS A 240 36.33 6.76 -25.32
C LYS A 240 36.43 5.25 -25.52
N GLN A 241 36.60 4.48 -24.45
CA GLN A 241 36.67 3.03 -24.50
C GLN A 241 35.34 2.41 -24.93
N VAL A 242 34.22 2.89 -24.38
CA VAL A 242 32.87 2.44 -24.74
C VAL A 242 32.58 2.73 -26.21
N ALA A 243 32.89 3.93 -26.68
CA ALA A 243 32.74 4.29 -28.10
C ALA A 243 33.64 3.48 -29.04
N GLN A 244 34.79 3.00 -28.56
CA GLN A 244 35.74 2.20 -29.35
C GLN A 244 35.40 0.72 -29.43
N ASP A 245 34.58 0.19 -28.50
CA ASP A 245 34.19 -1.23 -28.48
C ASP A 245 33.32 -1.61 -29.68
N GLY A 246 32.69 -0.63 -30.35
CA GLY A 246 31.94 -0.83 -31.60
C GLY A 246 30.62 -1.61 -31.44
N GLN A 247 30.25 -1.96 -30.20
CA GLN A 247 28.99 -2.63 -29.86
C GLN A 247 27.88 -1.64 -29.46
N THR A 248 28.18 -0.34 -29.37
CA THR A 248 27.22 0.70 -28.96
C THR A 248 26.56 1.37 -30.17
N THR A 249 25.23 1.33 -30.23
CA THR A 249 24.44 2.01 -31.28
C THR A 249 24.29 3.51 -30.99
N GLU A 250 23.98 3.86 -29.75
CA GLU A 250 23.75 5.24 -29.30
C GLU A 250 24.22 5.40 -27.86
N THR A 251 24.73 6.57 -27.49
CA THR A 251 25.28 6.82 -26.14
C THR A 251 24.76 8.15 -25.59
N LEU A 252 24.23 8.11 -24.37
CA LEU A 252 23.88 9.30 -23.59
C LEU A 252 24.91 9.50 -22.47
N ASN A 253 25.65 10.60 -22.55
CA ASN A 253 26.52 11.01 -21.47
C ASN A 253 25.71 11.83 -20.47
N LEU A 254 25.63 11.40 -19.22
CA LEU A 254 24.96 12.13 -18.16
C LEU A 254 25.85 12.16 -16.91
N ARG A 255 25.65 13.18 -16.08
CA ARG A 255 26.31 13.29 -14.78
C ARG A 255 25.34 12.86 -13.70
N VAL A 256 25.74 11.90 -12.87
CA VAL A 256 24.96 11.43 -11.72
C VAL A 256 25.60 11.98 -10.45
N ASP A 257 24.86 12.80 -9.71
CA ASP A 257 25.26 13.31 -8.40
C ASP A 257 24.25 12.86 -7.34
N SER A 258 24.72 12.62 -6.11
CA SER A 258 23.83 12.45 -4.96
C SER A 258 23.41 13.83 -4.46
N GLY A 259 22.12 14.11 -4.38
CA GLY A 259 21.60 15.37 -3.86
C GLY A 259 20.53 15.22 -2.81
N GLU A 260 20.04 16.36 -2.36
CA GLU A 260 19.00 16.48 -1.33
C GLU A 260 17.85 17.32 -1.89
N MET A 261 16.62 16.83 -1.85
CA MET A 261 15.43 17.55 -2.25
C MET A 261 14.55 17.81 -1.04
N SER A 262 14.06 19.04 -0.90
CA SER A 262 13.21 19.44 0.22
C SER A 262 11.96 20.20 -0.23
N ASN A 263 10.83 19.89 0.43
CA ASN A 263 9.55 20.55 0.21
C ASN A 263 9.42 21.86 1.02
N ALA A 264 8.29 22.56 0.86
CA ALA A 264 8.01 23.79 1.61
C ALA A 264 7.88 23.58 3.13
N ALA A 265 7.60 22.35 3.57
CA ALA A 265 7.50 21.96 4.99
C ALA A 265 8.87 21.61 5.62
N GLN A 266 9.98 21.79 4.88
CA GLN A 266 11.35 21.44 5.30
C GLN A 266 11.55 19.93 5.55
N GLU A 267 10.68 19.08 5.02
CA GLU A 267 10.96 17.66 4.90
C GLU A 267 11.94 17.45 3.75
N SER A 268 12.82 16.47 3.89
CA SER A 268 13.97 16.32 3.01
C SER A 268 14.24 14.86 2.69
N GLU A 269 14.60 14.60 1.44
CA GLU A 269 14.89 13.28 0.91
C GLU A 269 16.15 13.29 0.04
N THR A 270 16.95 12.24 0.14
CA THR A 270 18.11 12.03 -0.73
C THR A 270 17.63 11.57 -2.10
N VAL A 271 18.07 12.24 -3.15
CA VAL A 271 17.69 11.98 -4.54
C VAL A 271 18.92 11.82 -5.42
N GLN A 272 18.81 11.08 -6.51
CA GLN A 272 19.85 11.02 -7.55
C GLN A 272 19.58 12.12 -8.58
N LEU A 273 20.47 13.11 -8.65
CA LEU A 273 20.41 14.14 -9.69
C LEU A 273 21.07 13.60 -10.95
N MET A 274 20.30 13.47 -12.02
CA MET A 274 20.76 13.13 -13.35
C MET A 274 20.80 14.41 -14.18
N THR A 275 22.00 14.96 -14.36
CA THR A 275 22.22 16.16 -15.20
C THR A 275 22.46 15.74 -16.63
N VAL A 276 21.59 16.19 -17.53
CA VAL A 276 21.56 15.79 -18.94
C VAL A 276 22.07 16.94 -19.83
N PRO A 277 23.07 16.70 -20.70
CA PRO A 277 23.55 17.70 -21.65
C PRO A 277 22.42 18.20 -22.55
N ASN A 278 22.42 19.51 -22.82
CA ASN A 278 21.36 20.14 -23.61
C ASN A 278 21.26 19.58 -25.04
N ASP A 279 22.39 19.12 -25.59
CA ASP A 279 22.45 18.56 -26.94
C ASP A 279 21.89 17.12 -27.02
N SER A 280 21.61 16.50 -25.86
CA SER A 280 21.18 15.10 -25.74
C SER A 280 19.83 14.94 -25.05
N LEU A 281 19.06 16.02 -24.87
CA LEU A 281 17.73 15.97 -24.24
C LEU A 281 16.73 15.07 -25.00
N ASN A 282 16.84 14.99 -26.33
CA ASN A 282 15.99 14.12 -27.14
C ASN A 282 16.35 12.64 -26.95
N ILE A 283 17.65 12.34 -26.85
CA ILE A 283 18.18 10.98 -26.66
C ILE A 283 17.73 10.42 -25.30
N LEU A 284 17.56 11.28 -24.28
CA LEU A 284 17.00 10.87 -23.00
C LEU A 284 15.62 10.24 -23.12
N ASN A 285 14.73 10.78 -23.96
CA ASN A 285 13.37 10.24 -24.12
C ASN A 285 13.36 8.90 -24.87
N ASP A 286 14.38 8.65 -25.69
CA ASP A 286 14.55 7.38 -26.40
C ASP A 286 15.15 6.30 -25.48
N MET A 287 16.02 6.69 -24.54
CA MET A 287 16.66 5.76 -23.58
C MET A 287 15.85 5.57 -22.28
N VAL A 288 15.03 6.54 -21.90
CA VAL A 288 14.20 6.50 -20.69
C VAL A 288 12.79 6.98 -21.03
N THR A 289 11.81 6.11 -20.81
CA THR A 289 10.40 6.45 -21.01
C THR A 289 9.91 7.36 -19.88
N LEU A 290 9.90 8.67 -20.15
CA LEU A 290 9.39 9.69 -19.25
C LEU A 290 7.87 9.86 -19.42
N GLU A 291 7.09 8.92 -18.90
CA GLU A 291 5.63 9.05 -18.84
C GLU A 291 5.19 9.81 -17.59
N GLN A 292 4.35 10.83 -17.76
CA GLN A 292 3.78 11.55 -16.63
C GLN A 292 2.90 10.62 -15.79
N ALA A 293 3.13 10.59 -14.47
CA ALA A 293 2.28 9.89 -13.53
C ALA A 293 0.88 10.53 -13.54
N GLY A 294 -0.17 9.74 -13.80
CA GLY A 294 -1.53 10.24 -13.84
C GLY A 294 -2.09 10.51 -12.44
N ASP A 295 -2.56 11.73 -12.19
CA ASP A 295 -3.23 12.16 -10.95
C ASP A 295 -4.76 12.01 -11.06
N ASP A 296 -5.25 10.76 -11.05
CA ASP A 296 -6.69 10.50 -10.99
C ASP A 296 -7.07 9.90 -9.63
N GLY A 297 -7.43 10.77 -8.68
CA GLY A 297 -7.99 10.35 -7.39
C GLY A 297 -9.39 9.74 -7.54
N TRP A 298 -9.50 8.41 -7.62
CA TRP A 298 -10.78 7.72 -7.48
C TRP A 298 -11.36 8.01 -6.08
N PHE A 299 -12.56 8.62 -6.01
CA PHE A 299 -13.23 9.04 -4.76
C PHE A 299 -12.50 10.12 -3.92
N GLY A 300 -11.60 10.91 -4.50
CA GLY A 300 -10.84 11.92 -3.73
C GLY A 300 -9.84 11.30 -2.75
N LEU A 301 -9.51 10.02 -2.93
CA LEU A 301 -8.40 9.35 -2.26
C LEU A 301 -7.15 9.48 -3.13
N PRO A 302 -6.02 9.98 -2.59
CA PRO A 302 -4.77 10.10 -3.34
C PRO A 302 -4.25 8.71 -3.76
N ASN A 303 -3.90 8.56 -5.04
CA ASN A 303 -3.08 7.51 -5.67
C ASN A 303 -3.13 6.09 -5.07
N ILE A 304 -4.30 5.47 -4.94
CA ILE A 304 -4.41 4.03 -4.57
C ILE A 304 -4.17 3.11 -5.79
N PHE A 305 -4.51 3.57 -6.99
CA PHE A 305 -4.33 2.82 -8.23
C PHE A 305 -3.74 3.77 -9.28
N GLY A 306 -2.42 3.96 -9.23
CA GLY A 306 -1.70 4.80 -10.19
C GLY A 306 -2.04 4.37 -11.62
N LYS A 307 -2.63 5.28 -12.39
CA LYS A 307 -2.95 5.04 -13.79
C LYS A 307 -1.77 5.49 -14.66
N ALA A 308 -1.39 4.65 -15.62
CA ALA A 308 -0.57 5.07 -16.76
C ALA A 308 -1.48 5.82 -17.73
N GLY A 309 -1.23 7.10 -17.94
CA GLY A 309 -2.11 7.92 -18.79
C GLY A 309 -1.71 9.37 -18.97
N GLY A 310 -0.66 9.85 -18.31
CA GLY A 310 -0.03 11.11 -18.70
C GLY A 310 0.76 10.90 -20.00
N GLY A 311 0.74 11.90 -20.89
CA GLY A 311 1.53 11.87 -22.12
C GLY A 311 3.04 11.75 -21.83
N THR A 312 3.81 11.49 -22.87
CA THR A 312 5.28 11.57 -22.78
C THR A 312 5.71 12.99 -22.43
N VAL A 313 6.62 13.12 -21.48
CA VAL A 313 7.19 14.39 -21.03
C VAL A 313 8.60 14.51 -21.59
N ALA A 314 8.92 15.66 -22.17
CA ALA A 314 10.29 15.98 -22.56
C ALA A 314 10.94 16.87 -21.50
N LEU A 315 12.21 16.60 -21.19
CA LEU A 315 13.02 17.46 -20.33
C LEU A 315 13.35 18.77 -21.06
N ASP A 316 13.12 19.90 -20.39
CA ASP A 316 13.45 21.24 -20.88
C ASP A 316 14.15 22.07 -19.78
N ASP A 317 14.42 23.35 -20.05
CA ASP A 317 15.07 24.26 -19.11
C ASP A 317 14.09 24.91 -18.10
N SER A 318 12.79 24.62 -18.19
CA SER A 318 11.76 25.28 -17.37
C SER A 318 11.77 24.77 -15.92
N GLY A 319 12.22 23.53 -15.71
CA GLY A 319 12.22 22.90 -14.40
C GLY A 319 12.81 21.50 -14.41
N VAL A 320 12.57 20.78 -13.32
CA VAL A 320 13.06 19.41 -13.10
C VAL A 320 11.94 18.40 -13.30
N ILE A 321 12.32 17.21 -13.78
CA ILE A 321 11.43 16.06 -13.82
C ILE A 321 11.78 15.16 -12.64
N VAL A 322 10.78 14.83 -11.82
CA VAL A 322 10.97 14.10 -10.56
C VAL A 322 10.32 12.73 -10.65
N SER A 323 10.97 11.69 -10.14
CA SER A 323 10.37 10.37 -10.02
C SER A 323 9.16 10.37 -9.07
N GLN A 324 8.18 9.51 -9.36
CA GLN A 324 6.98 9.35 -8.53
C GLN A 324 7.30 8.96 -7.07
N SER A 325 8.35 8.18 -6.85
CA SER A 325 8.84 7.81 -5.51
C SER A 325 9.20 9.03 -4.67
N ALA A 326 10.07 9.91 -5.19
CA ALA A 326 10.51 11.12 -4.51
C ALA A 326 9.37 12.13 -4.36
N ALA A 327 8.48 12.19 -5.36
CA ALA A 327 7.32 13.04 -5.31
C ALA A 327 6.34 12.66 -4.18
N ASN A 328 6.06 11.36 -4.04
CA ASN A 328 5.17 10.84 -3.00
C ASN A 328 5.76 10.99 -1.60
N SER A 329 7.06 10.77 -1.44
CA SER A 329 7.77 10.86 -0.17
C SER A 329 7.78 12.29 0.40
N LEU A 330 7.94 13.29 -0.48
CA LEU A 330 7.89 14.71 -0.13
C LEU A 330 6.51 15.35 -0.30
N ASN A 331 5.50 14.58 -0.73
CA ASN A 331 4.14 15.03 -1.03
C ASN A 331 4.10 16.26 -1.97
N ILE A 332 4.86 16.20 -3.06
CA ILE A 332 4.97 17.26 -4.08
C ILE A 332 4.29 16.85 -5.39
N HIS A 333 3.78 17.82 -6.13
CA HIS A 333 3.06 17.63 -7.39
C HIS A 333 3.70 18.44 -8.52
N ALA A 334 3.33 18.13 -9.77
CA ALA A 334 3.75 18.92 -10.92
C ALA A 334 3.27 20.38 -10.76
N GLY A 335 4.18 21.34 -10.95
CA GLY A 335 3.97 22.76 -10.75
C GLY A 335 4.52 23.30 -9.42
N ASP A 336 4.82 22.43 -8.44
CA ASP A 336 5.36 22.85 -7.15
C ASP A 336 6.80 23.35 -7.26
N THR A 337 7.22 24.17 -6.30
CA THR A 337 8.61 24.63 -6.18
C THR A 337 9.31 23.90 -5.05
N VAL A 338 10.42 23.23 -5.36
CA VAL A 338 11.23 22.47 -4.41
C VAL A 338 12.62 23.11 -4.25
N THR A 339 13.26 22.82 -3.12
CA THR A 339 14.65 23.20 -2.89
C THR A 339 15.54 21.99 -3.17
N LEU A 340 16.41 22.11 -4.15
CA LEU A 340 17.34 21.06 -4.58
C LEU A 340 18.77 21.41 -4.14
N GLY A 341 19.48 20.46 -3.55
CA GLY A 341 20.87 20.57 -3.13
C GLY A 341 21.76 19.57 -3.88
N ASN A 342 22.91 20.04 -4.36
CA ASN A 342 23.85 19.26 -5.19
C ASN A 342 24.90 18.48 -4.36
N GLY A 343 24.49 17.83 -3.26
CA GLY A 343 25.40 17.08 -2.37
C GLY A 343 26.43 17.93 -1.58
N GLY A 344 26.73 19.15 -2.03
CA GLY A 344 27.51 20.18 -1.34
C GLY A 344 26.63 21.20 -0.61
N SER A 345 27.20 22.37 -0.26
CA SER A 345 26.51 23.42 0.50
C SER A 345 25.53 24.28 -0.32
N SER A 346 25.51 24.11 -1.64
CA SER A 346 24.67 24.90 -2.55
C SER A 346 23.26 24.33 -2.64
N ARG A 347 22.26 25.16 -2.33
CA ARG A 347 20.83 24.84 -2.45
C ARG A 347 20.15 25.85 -3.36
N ALA A 348 19.33 25.38 -4.28
CA ALA A 348 18.63 26.21 -5.24
C ALA A 348 17.15 25.85 -5.32
N LYS A 349 16.30 26.86 -5.54
CA LYS A 349 14.87 26.64 -5.79
C LYS A 349 14.62 26.36 -7.27
N VAL A 350 13.95 25.25 -7.54
CA VAL A 350 13.60 24.77 -8.88
C VAL A 350 12.12 24.39 -8.93
N GLN A 351 11.50 24.57 -10.10
CA GLN A 351 10.12 24.17 -10.33
C GLN A 351 10.07 22.71 -10.79
N VAL A 352 9.10 21.95 -10.30
CA VAL A 352 8.82 20.58 -10.77
C VAL A 352 7.95 20.69 -12.01
N THR A 353 8.49 20.42 -13.18
CA THR A 353 7.73 20.50 -14.44
C THR A 353 6.80 19.31 -14.57
N ALA A 354 7.27 18.11 -14.21
CA ALA A 354 6.46 16.90 -14.22
C ALA A 354 6.95 15.89 -13.18
N VAL A 355 6.03 15.01 -12.77
CA VAL A 355 6.33 13.81 -12.02
C VAL A 355 6.22 12.62 -12.97
N THR A 356 7.30 11.86 -13.16
CA THR A 356 7.32 10.72 -14.08
C THR A 356 7.22 9.40 -13.34
N ARG A 357 6.67 8.41 -14.04
CA ARG A 357 6.57 7.05 -13.52
C ARG A 357 7.95 6.40 -13.54
N ASN A 358 8.54 6.28 -12.36
CA ASN A 358 9.71 5.45 -12.12
C ASN A 358 9.40 4.55 -10.93
N LEU A 359 9.60 3.23 -11.08
CA LEU A 359 9.20 2.25 -10.07
C LEU A 359 10.31 2.00 -9.04
N ILE A 360 11.56 2.30 -9.40
CA ILE A 360 12.74 2.07 -8.56
C ILE A 360 13.59 3.35 -8.53
N GLY A 361 14.10 3.69 -7.34
CA GLY A 361 14.98 4.85 -7.16
C GLY A 361 14.24 6.17 -7.04
N SER A 362 14.97 7.21 -6.62
CA SER A 362 14.46 8.58 -6.40
C SER A 362 15.19 9.54 -7.34
N ASP A 363 14.95 9.38 -8.64
CA ASP A 363 15.67 10.06 -9.71
C ASP A 363 15.06 11.44 -10.00
N VAL A 364 15.94 12.43 -10.17
CA VAL A 364 15.58 13.80 -10.56
C VAL A 364 16.39 14.18 -11.79
N TYR A 365 15.71 14.38 -12.92
CA TYR A 365 16.32 14.80 -14.17
C TYR A 365 16.33 16.34 -14.27
N ILE A 366 17.49 16.89 -14.62
CA ILE A 366 17.71 18.33 -14.79
C ILE A 366 18.56 18.59 -16.04
N SER A 367 18.23 19.62 -16.82
CA SER A 367 19.07 20.03 -17.95
C SER A 367 20.37 20.67 -17.45
N GLU A 368 21.46 20.45 -18.17
CA GLU A 368 22.77 21.04 -17.85
C GLU A 368 22.70 22.57 -17.76
N ARG A 369 21.92 23.23 -18.64
CA ARG A 369 21.77 24.69 -18.62
C ARG A 369 21.06 25.17 -17.35
N LEU A 370 19.99 24.48 -16.95
CA LEU A 370 19.27 24.81 -15.72
C LEU A 370 20.13 24.54 -14.47
N TYR A 371 20.87 23.43 -14.47
CA TYR A 371 21.79 23.08 -13.40
C TYR A 371 22.87 24.17 -13.22
N ASP A 372 23.55 24.56 -14.30
CA ASP A 372 24.59 25.59 -14.25
C ASP A 372 23.99 26.95 -13.81
N GLN A 373 22.82 27.35 -14.31
CA GLN A 373 22.17 28.59 -13.86
C GLN A 373 21.88 28.61 -12.35
N LYS A 374 21.56 27.46 -11.76
CA LYS A 374 21.13 27.35 -10.36
C LYS A 374 22.28 27.07 -9.40
N PHE A 375 23.32 26.36 -9.85
CA PHE A 375 24.42 25.88 -9.01
C PHE A 375 25.80 26.48 -9.34
N ALA A 376 26.02 27.07 -10.52
CA ALA A 376 27.33 27.61 -10.91
C ALA A 376 27.77 28.84 -10.09
N ALA A 377 26.86 29.50 -9.35
CA ALA A 377 27.22 30.57 -8.40
C ALA A 377 28.14 30.10 -7.25
N GLY A 378 28.33 28.78 -7.07
CA GLY A 378 29.20 28.18 -6.06
C GLY A 378 30.50 27.53 -6.56
N GLY A 379 30.84 27.65 -7.86
CA GLY A 379 32.14 27.20 -8.39
C GLY A 379 32.23 25.72 -8.82
N VAL A 380 31.12 25.02 -9.04
CA VAL A 380 31.09 23.69 -9.66
C VAL A 380 30.49 23.83 -11.05
N THR A 381 31.31 23.71 -12.09
CA THR A 381 30.88 23.69 -13.49
C THR A 381 30.48 22.28 -13.90
N SER A 382 29.30 22.10 -14.52
CA SER A 382 28.96 20.85 -15.22
C SER A 382 29.92 20.67 -16.40
N SER A 383 30.86 19.72 -16.33
CA SER A 383 31.65 19.30 -17.50
C SER A 383 31.04 18.06 -18.15
N ALA A 384 29.72 18.05 -18.37
CA ALA A 384 29.06 16.95 -19.06
C ALA A 384 29.30 17.01 -20.59
N SER A 385 29.59 18.20 -21.12
CA SER A 385 29.84 18.55 -22.53
C SER A 385 31.26 18.22 -23.04
N GLY A 386 31.65 16.94 -22.98
CA GLY A 386 32.93 16.43 -23.50
C GLY A 386 32.83 15.07 -24.16
#